data_AF-A0A961YP51-F1
#
_entry.id   AF-A0A961YP51-F1
#
_cell.length_a   1.000
_cell.length_b   1.000
_cell.length_c   1.000
_cell.angle_alpha   90.00
_cell.angle_beta   90.00
_cell.angle_gamma   90.00
#
_symmetry.space_group_name_H-M   'P 1'
#
loop_
_entity.id
_entity.type
_entity.pdbx_description
1 polymer ?
#
loop_
_entity_poly.entity_id
_entity_poly.type
_entity_poly.pdbx_seq_one_letter_code
_entity_poly.pdbx_strand_id
1 'polypeptide(L)'
;MNPAKWEFWIERGGTYTDVVGRSPAGILHECRLLTDNPDAYDDAALQGIRDILGLRPGDPLPCYAIKSVTIDSAIVALGTSPDPEANYTAALGR
;
A
#
# COMPACT_ATOMS: atom_id res chain seq x y z
N MET A 1 25.03 -5.31 -17.24
CA MET A 1 23.63 -5.40 -16.75
C MET A 1 23.37 -4.16 -15.92
N ASN A 2 22.29 -3.42 -16.15
CA ASN A 2 21.88 -2.41 -15.18
C ASN A 2 21.61 -3.12 -13.85
N PRO A 3 22.06 -2.56 -12.70
CA PRO A 3 21.70 -3.12 -11.42
C PRO A 3 20.18 -3.23 -11.34
N ALA A 4 19.67 -4.38 -10.90
CA ALA A 4 18.25 -4.54 -10.67
C ALA A 4 17.79 -3.46 -9.69
N LYS A 5 16.58 -2.94 -9.93
CA LYS A 5 15.97 -1.84 -9.17
C LYS A 5 14.72 -2.38 -8.49
N TRP A 6 14.23 -1.65 -7.49
CA TRP A 6 12.98 -1.97 -6.84
C TRP A 6 11.79 -1.88 -7.79
N GLU A 7 10.84 -2.79 -7.64
CA GLU A 7 9.54 -2.74 -8.32
C GLU A 7 8.45 -2.90 -7.27
N PHE A 8 7.39 -2.09 -7.39
CA PHE A 8 6.28 -2.13 -6.44
C PHE A 8 4.95 -2.40 -7.13
N TRP A 9 4.10 -3.16 -6.47
CA TRP A 9 2.68 -3.35 -6.79
C TRP A 9 1.85 -2.92 -5.59
N ILE A 10 0.82 -2.13 -5.85
CA ILE A 10 -0.03 -1.55 -4.83
C ILE A 10 -1.47 -1.90 -5.18
N GLU A 11 -2.19 -2.47 -4.23
CA GLU A 11 -3.62 -2.71 -4.31
C GLU A 11 -4.32 -1.84 -3.27
N ARG A 12 -4.95 -0.74 -3.73
CA ARG A 12 -5.75 0.11 -2.85
C ARG A 12 -7.17 -0.47 -2.73
N GLY A 13 -7.52 -0.88 -1.52
CA GLY A 13 -8.89 -1.28 -1.16
C GLY A 13 -9.57 -0.26 -0.23
N GLY A 14 -10.82 -0.54 0.13
CA GLY A 14 -11.60 0.34 1.01
C GLY A 14 -11.08 0.42 2.45
N THR A 15 -10.72 -0.73 3.05
CA THR A 15 -10.22 -0.79 4.44
C THR A 15 -8.69 -0.82 4.50
N TYR A 16 -8.07 -1.55 3.59
CA TYR A 16 -6.63 -1.77 3.58
C TYR A 16 -6.01 -1.45 2.22
N THR A 17 -4.78 -1.00 2.26
CA THR A 17 -3.88 -0.90 1.11
C THR A 17 -2.78 -1.91 1.28
N ASP A 18 -2.64 -2.80 0.29
CA ASP A 18 -1.57 -3.78 0.22
C ASP A 18 -0.45 -3.25 -0.68
N VAL A 19 0.78 -3.33 -0.20
CA VAL A 19 1.99 -2.94 -0.94
C VAL A 19 2.95 -4.11 -0.98
N VAL A 20 3.33 -4.51 -2.19
CA VAL A 20 4.35 -5.53 -2.42
C VAL A 20 5.54 -4.90 -3.12
N GLY A 21 6.74 -5.08 -2.56
CA GLY A 21 8.00 -4.62 -3.14
C GLY A 21 8.92 -5.79 -3.49
N ARG A 22 9.42 -5.82 -4.73
CA ARG A 22 10.51 -6.72 -5.13
C ARG A 22 11.84 -5.97 -5.06
N SER A 23 12.75 -6.44 -4.22
CA SER A 23 14.09 -5.88 -4.09
C SER A 23 14.94 -6.15 -5.34
N PRO A 24 16.05 -5.42 -5.52
CA PRO A 24 17.09 -5.74 -6.51
C PRO A 24 17.59 -7.19 -6.46
N ALA A 25 17.54 -7.83 -5.30
CA ALA A 25 17.92 -9.23 -5.13
C ALA A 25 16.82 -10.22 -5.56
N GLY A 26 15.66 -9.74 -6.01
CA GLY A 26 14.50 -10.55 -6.36
C GLY A 26 13.64 -11.00 -5.17
N ILE A 27 13.97 -10.55 -3.95
CA ILE A 27 13.23 -10.89 -2.72
C ILE A 27 11.96 -10.04 -2.65
N LEU A 28 10.83 -10.66 -2.32
CA LEU A 28 9.55 -9.99 -2.10
C LEU A 28 9.39 -9.55 -0.65
N HIS A 29 8.83 -8.36 -0.48
CA HIS A 29 8.47 -7.74 0.78
C HIS A 29 7.00 -7.33 0.69
N GLU A 30 6.25 -7.55 1.76
CA GLU A 30 4.83 -7.22 1.84
C GLU A 30 4.56 -6.29 3.02
N CYS A 31 3.64 -5.36 2.81
CA CYS A 31 3.18 -4.41 3.83
C CYS A 31 1.69 -4.18 3.62
N ARG A 32 0.90 -4.32 4.69
CA ARG A 32 -0.53 -4.02 4.71
C ARG A 32 -0.79 -2.88 5.68
N LEU A 33 -1.45 -1.84 5.21
CA LEU A 33 -1.76 -0.63 5.97
C LEU A 33 -3.26 -0.33 5.91
N LEU A 34 -3.79 0.35 6.91
CA LEU A 34 -5.13 0.93 6.82
C LEU A 34 -5.13 1.93 5.66
N THR A 35 -6.15 1.89 4.81
CA THR A 35 -6.25 2.83 3.68
C THR A 35 -6.33 4.27 4.16
N ASP A 36 -7.03 4.52 5.27
CA ASP A 36 -7.18 5.83 5.88
C ASP A 36 -6.69 5.79 7.34
N ASN A 37 -5.65 6.57 7.64
CA ASN A 37 -5.08 6.73 8.97
C ASN A 37 -4.31 8.06 9.06
N PRO A 38 -5.02 9.21 9.05
CA PRO A 38 -4.43 10.53 8.89
C PRO A 38 -3.53 10.95 10.06
N ASP A 39 -3.69 10.32 11.22
CA ASP A 39 -2.83 10.57 12.39
C ASP A 39 -1.43 9.97 12.22
N ALA A 40 -1.25 8.99 11.32
CA ALA A 40 0.01 8.29 11.11
C ALA A 40 0.67 8.60 9.75
N TYR A 41 -0.12 8.73 8.68
CA TYR A 41 0.38 8.99 7.33
C TYR A 41 -0.69 9.59 6.42
N ASP A 42 -0.24 10.42 5.47
CA ASP A 42 -1.12 11.05 4.48
C ASP A 42 -1.59 10.07 3.39
N ASP A 43 -0.80 9.04 3.09
CA ASP A 43 -1.09 8.09 2.01
C ASP A 43 -0.51 6.70 2.35
N ALA A 44 -1.40 5.71 2.49
CA ALA A 44 -1.03 4.34 2.86
C ALA A 44 -0.07 3.69 1.85
N ALA A 45 -0.24 3.96 0.55
CA ALA A 45 0.61 3.38 -0.48
C ALA A 45 2.05 3.92 -0.38
N LEU A 46 2.17 5.24 -0.20
CA LEU A 46 3.46 5.88 0.00
C LEU A 46 4.13 5.39 1.27
N GLN A 47 3.38 5.30 2.37
CA GLN A 47 3.90 4.80 3.63
C GLN A 47 4.41 3.36 3.50
N GLY A 48 3.67 2.46 2.84
CA GLY A 48 4.09 1.08 2.65
C GLY A 48 5.39 0.94 1.84
N ILE A 49 5.58 1.80 0.82
CA ILE A 49 6.87 1.88 0.10
C ILE A 49 7.98 2.32 1.05
N ARG A 50 7.75 3.33 1.89
CA ARG A 50 8.75 3.82 2.85
C ARG A 50 9.13 2.75 3.88
N ASP A 51 8.15 2.02 4.39
CA ASP A 51 8.35 0.94 5.37
C ASP A 51 9.19 -0.20 4.77
N ILE A 52 8.87 -0.65 3.55
CA ILE A 52 9.63 -1.69 2.84
C ILE A 52 11.08 -1.25 2.57
N LEU A 53 11.29 0.03 2.26
CA LEU A 53 12.62 0.61 2.04
C LEU A 53 13.36 0.92 3.36
N GLY A 54 12.71 0.79 4.52
CA GLY A 54 13.28 1.10 5.83
C GLY A 54 13.59 2.60 6.01
N LEU A 55 12.84 3.48 5.36
CA LEU A 55 13.05 4.93 5.42
C LEU A 55 12.49 5.51 6.72
N ARG A 56 13.20 6.47 7.32
CA ARG A 56 12.71 7.21 8.47
C ARG A 56 11.75 8.31 8.03
N PRO A 57 10.92 8.86 8.94
CA PRO A 57 10.13 10.06 8.65
C PRO A 57 11.02 11.19 8.13
N GLY A 58 10.62 11.82 7.01
CA GLY A 58 11.36 12.91 6.38
C GLY A 58 12.45 12.48 5.39
N ASP A 59 12.89 11.22 5.39
CA ASP A 59 13.88 10.75 4.41
C ASP A 59 13.32 10.88 2.98
N PRO A 60 14.12 11.34 2.00
CA PRO A 60 13.69 11.40 0.61
C PRO A 60 13.50 10.00 0.03
N LEU A 61 12.50 9.82 -0.82
CA LEU A 61 12.35 8.58 -1.57
C LEU A 61 13.48 8.47 -2.61
N PRO A 62 14.20 7.32 -2.67
CA PRO A 62 15.26 7.12 -3.63
C PRO A 62 14.69 6.77 -5.01
N CYS A 63 14.05 7.73 -5.68
CA CYS A 63 13.37 7.50 -6.97
C CYS A 63 14.29 6.86 -8.03
N TYR A 64 15.59 7.14 -7.98
CA TYR A 64 16.57 6.53 -8.88
C TYR A 64 16.72 5.01 -8.70
N ALA A 65 16.40 4.48 -7.51
CA ALA A 65 16.48 3.07 -7.15
C ALA A 65 15.19 2.30 -7.44
N ILE A 66 14.11 2.99 -7.81
CA ILE A 66 12.82 2.40 -8.15
C ILE A 66 12.69 2.37 -9.68
N LYS A 67 12.31 1.22 -10.22
CA LYS A 67 12.08 1.02 -11.66
C LYS A 67 10.64 1.28 -12.04
N SER A 68 9.71 0.76 -11.25
CA SER A 68 8.28 0.90 -11.51
C SER A 68 7.47 0.82 -10.23
N VAL A 69 6.34 1.50 -10.26
CA VAL A 69 5.26 1.38 -9.30
C VAL A 69 4.00 1.14 -10.12
N THR A 70 3.35 0.01 -9.90
CA THR A 70 2.06 -0.32 -10.52
C THR A 70 0.98 -0.21 -9.45
N ILE A 71 -0.09 0.51 -9.76
CA ILE A 71 -1.21 0.69 -8.84
C ILE A 71 -2.44 0.05 -9.48
N ASP A 72 -3.05 -0.88 -8.76
CA ASP A 72 -4.41 -1.34 -8.98
C ASP A 72 -5.31 -0.76 -7.88
N SER A 73 -6.58 -0.52 -8.19
CA SER A 73 -7.51 0.14 -7.27
C SER A 73 -8.86 -0.54 -7.34
N ALA A 74 -9.26 -1.15 -6.23
CA ALA A 74 -10.59 -1.72 -6.03
C ALA A 74 -11.36 -0.84 -5.03
N ILE A 75 -12.06 0.18 -5.54
CA ILE A 75 -13.00 0.96 -4.72
C ILE A 75 -14.33 0.19 -4.68
N VAL A 76 -14.62 -0.45 -3.55
CA VAL A 76 -15.98 -0.94 -3.26
C VAL A 76 -16.62 0.05 -2.30
N ALA A 77 -17.46 0.94 -2.84
CA ALA A 77 -18.31 1.80 -2.02
C ALA A 77 -19.43 0.94 -1.42
N LEU A 78 -19.21 0.44 -0.20
CA LEU A 78 -20.30 -0.06 0.64
C LEU A 78 -20.86 1.14 1.41
N GLY A 79 -22.19 1.19 1.56
CA GLY A 79 -22.92 2.34 2.11
C GLY A 79 -22.29 2.90 3.38
N THR A 80 -22.45 4.21 3.58
CA THR A 80 -21.79 5.08 4.57
C THR A 80 -22.11 4.77 6.03
N SER A 81 -22.04 3.51 6.48
CA SER A 81 -22.12 3.18 7.89
C SER A 81 -20.77 3.43 8.56
N PRO A 82 -20.70 4.24 9.63
CA PRO A 82 -19.48 4.44 10.42
C PRO A 82 -19.11 3.21 11.27
N ASP A 83 -19.91 2.15 11.20
CA ASP A 83 -19.64 0.86 11.83
C ASP A 83 -18.91 -0.09 10.85
N PRO A 84 -17.61 -0.38 11.05
CA PRO A 84 -16.84 -1.27 10.18
C PRO A 84 -17.33 -2.73 10.21
N GLU A 85 -18.01 -3.19 11.28
CA GLU A 85 -18.62 -4.52 11.32
C GLU A 85 -19.87 -4.60 10.42
N ALA A 86 -20.68 -3.53 10.43
CA ALA A 86 -21.90 -3.46 9.62
C ALA A 86 -21.63 -3.53 8.11
N ASN A 87 -20.51 -2.95 7.66
CA ASN A 87 -20.11 -2.99 6.25
C ASN A 87 -19.67 -4.38 5.80
N TYR A 88 -19.06 -5.18 6.70
CA TYR A 88 -18.66 -6.55 6.41
C TYR A 88 -19.88 -7.49 6.24
N THR A 89 -20.88 -7.35 7.11
CA THR A 89 -22.13 -8.13 7.02
C THR A 89 -22.94 -7.78 5.77
N ALA A 90 -23.02 -6.49 5.41
CA ALA A 90 -23.73 -6.04 4.22
C ALA A 90 -23.06 -6.51 2.91
N ALA A 91 -21.73 -6.61 2.88
CA ALA A 91 -20.98 -7.07 1.71
C ALA A 91 -21.16 -8.57 1.41
N LEU A 92 -21.42 -9.38 2.44
CA LEU A 92 -21.45 -10.84 2.34
C LEU A 92 -22.85 -11.44 2.18
N GLY A 93 -23.89 -10.61 2.08
CA GLY A 93 -25.24 -11.03 1.71
C GLY A 93 -25.81 -12.18 2.56
N ARG A 94 -25.67 -12.10 3.88
CA ARG A 94 -26.38 -12.98 4.83
C ARG A 94 -27.31 -12.17 5.71
#